data_AF-A0A7C1J6E9-F1
#
_entry.id   AF-A0A7C1J6E9-F1
#
_cell.length_a   1.000
_cell.length_b   1.000
_cell.length_c   1.000
_cell.angle_alpha   90.00
_cell.angle_beta   90.00
_cell.angle_gamma   90.00
#
_symmetry.space_group_name_H-M   'P 1'
#
loop_
_entity.id
_entity.type
_entity.pdbx_description
1 polymer ?
#
loop_
_entity_poly.entity_id
_entity_poly.type
_entity_poly.pdbx_seq_one_letter_code
_entity_poly.pdbx_strand_id
1 'polypeptide(L)'
;MSGKRIAVFAISAVFGLLVTIGIIYLKIPLPVTIPILNIQNIGFGTDAYKFAYSNVLLLFLSTAGIAFIWLDYFLKTDFLKK
;
A
#
# COMPACT_ATOMS: atom_id res chain seq x y z
N MET A 1 -16.10 17.43 9.26
CA MET A 1 -16.03 16.01 8.86
C MET A 1 -16.46 15.15 10.05
N SER A 2 -17.30 14.13 9.85
CA SER A 2 -17.67 13.18 10.91
C SER A 2 -16.43 12.41 11.41
N GLY A 3 -16.36 12.06 12.71
CA GLY A 3 -15.19 11.36 13.28
C GLY A 3 -14.84 10.05 12.55
N LYS A 4 -15.85 9.33 12.06
CA LYS A 4 -15.67 8.10 11.25
C LYS A 4 -14.91 8.37 9.95
N ARG A 5 -15.14 9.54 9.35
CA ARG A 5 -14.54 9.95 8.07
C ARG A 5 -13.05 10.26 8.21
N ILE A 6 -12.67 10.87 9.34
CA ILE A 6 -11.27 11.12 9.69
C ILE A 6 -10.56 9.80 9.99
N ALA A 7 -11.22 8.88 10.69
CA ALA A 7 -10.67 7.57 10.98
C ALA A 7 -10.36 6.78 9.70
N VAL A 8 -11.27 6.80 8.71
CA VAL A 8 -11.02 6.14 7.41
C VAL A 8 -9.75 6.68 6.76
N PHE A 9 -9.63 8.00 6.67
CA PHE A 9 -8.48 8.65 6.06
C PHE A 9 -7.16 8.35 6.78
N ALA A 10 -7.16 8.43 8.12
CA ALA A 10 -5.98 8.17 8.93
C ALA A 10 -5.53 6.70 8.81
N ILE A 11 -6.47 5.76 8.92
CA ILE A 11 -6.17 4.32 8.84
C ILE A 11 -5.67 3.95 7.44
N SER A 12 -6.28 4.49 6.38
CA SER A 12 -5.83 4.22 5.01
C SER A 12 -4.43 4.78 4.75
N ALA A 13 -4.12 5.96 5.28
CA ALA A 13 -2.78 6.55 5.16
C ALA A 13 -1.74 5.71 5.91
N VAL A 14 -2.02 5.30 7.14
CA VAL A 14 -1.12 4.43 7.92
C VAL A 14 -0.91 3.10 7.20
N PHE A 15 -1.98 2.48 6.69
CA PHE A 15 -1.89 1.24 5.92
C PHE A 15 -1.02 1.39 4.67
N GLY A 16 -1.24 2.43 3.86
CA GLY A 16 -0.44 2.68 2.67
C GLY A 16 1.05 2.88 2.99
N LEU A 17 1.35 3.57 4.10
CA LEU A 17 2.73 3.75 4.56
C LEU A 17 3.38 2.42 4.97
N LEU A 18 2.68 1.59 5.74
CA LEU A 18 3.18 0.28 6.16
C LEU A 18 3.42 -0.66 4.98
N VAL A 19 2.50 -0.69 4.02
CA VAL A 19 2.66 -1.49 2.79
C VAL A 19 3.83 -0.98 1.95
N THR A 20 3.99 0.34 1.82
CA THR A 20 5.11 0.94 1.09
C THR A 20 6.45 0.56 1.71
N ILE A 21 6.57 0.65 3.04
CA ILE A 21 7.76 0.20 3.77
C ILE A 21 7.98 -1.30 3.57
N GLY A 22 6.92 -2.11 3.67
CA GLY A 22 6.99 -3.56 3.43
C GLY A 22 7.50 -3.89 2.02
N ILE A 23 6.99 -3.24 0.99
CA ILE A 23 7.43 -3.49 -0.38
C ILE A 23 8.91 -3.11 -0.58
N ILE A 24 9.37 -2.01 0.03
CA ILE A 24 10.75 -1.54 -0.11
C ILE A 24 11.73 -2.46 0.63
N TYR A 25 11.49 -2.68 1.92
CA TYR A 25 12.49 -3.28 2.82
C TYR A 25 12.35 -4.78 2.97
N LEU A 26 11.14 -5.33 2.80
CA LEU A 26 10.88 -6.73 3.09
C LEU A 26 11.31 -7.57 1.87
N LYS A 27 12.00 -8.67 2.15
CA LYS A 27 12.45 -9.64 1.17
C LYS A 27 11.89 -11.00 1.56
N ILE A 28 10.72 -11.34 1.05
CA ILE A 28 10.12 -12.65 1.31
C ILE A 28 10.49 -13.57 0.15
N PRO A 29 11.27 -14.64 0.37
CA PRO A 29 11.53 -15.62 -0.67
C PRO A 29 10.22 -16.32 -1.04
N LEU A 30 9.93 -16.38 -2.33
CA LEU A 30 8.77 -17.12 -2.83
C LEU A 30 9.08 -18.63 -2.79
N PRO A 31 8.18 -19.46 -2.23
CA PRO A 31 8.38 -20.91 -2.20
C PRO A 31 8.33 -21.56 -3.59
N VAL A 32 7.77 -20.85 -4.58
CA VAL A 32 7.69 -21.30 -5.97
C VAL A 32 8.42 -20.29 -6.85
N THR A 33 9.52 -20.72 -7.46
CA THR A 33 10.24 -19.91 -8.46
C THR A 33 9.58 -20.16 -9.81
N ILE A 34 8.91 -19.15 -10.36
CA ILE A 34 8.36 -19.23 -11.71
C ILE A 34 9.51 -18.99 -12.70
N PRO A 35 10.01 -20.02 -13.43
CA PRO A 35 11.27 -19.93 -14.18
C PRO A 35 11.22 -18.87 -15.29
N ILE A 36 10.02 -18.64 -15.82
CA ILE A 36 9.72 -17.70 -16.90
C ILE A 36 9.66 -16.23 -16.47
N LEU A 37 9.50 -15.93 -15.18
CA LEU A 37 9.35 -14.55 -14.69
C LEU A 37 10.55 -14.04 -13.88
N ASN A 38 11.48 -14.91 -13.49
CA ASN A 38 12.65 -14.58 -12.64
C ASN A 38 12.29 -13.73 -11.40
N ILE A 39 11.07 -13.90 -10.87
CA ILE A 39 10.62 -13.27 -9.63
C ILE A 39 10.90 -14.28 -8.52
N GLN A 40 11.92 -14.00 -7.71
CA GLN A 40 12.35 -14.89 -6.62
C GLN A 40 11.87 -14.43 -5.25
N ASN A 41 11.53 -13.14 -5.10
CA ASN A 41 11.13 -12.55 -3.82
C ASN A 41 9.91 -11.63 -3.99
N ILE A 42 9.07 -11.56 -2.95
CA ILE A 42 8.09 -10.50 -2.78
C ILE A 42 8.78 -9.33 -2.06
N GLY A 43 8.63 -8.14 -2.65
CA GLY A 43 9.33 -6.93 -2.21
C GLY A 43 10.72 -6.81 -2.83
N PHE A 44 11.30 -5.62 -2.71
CA PHE A 44 12.59 -5.29 -3.31
C PHE A 44 13.78 -5.67 -2.42
N GLY A 45 13.57 -5.76 -1.09
CA GLY A 45 14.64 -6.06 -0.14
C GLY A 45 15.80 -5.06 -0.21
N THR A 46 15.50 -3.78 -0.38
CA THR A 46 16.49 -2.73 -0.59
C THR A 46 16.14 -1.47 0.20
N ASP A 47 17.03 -0.49 0.18
CA ASP A 47 16.81 0.79 0.84
C ASP A 47 16.02 1.78 -0.01
N ALA A 48 15.25 2.64 0.66
CA ALA A 48 14.43 3.69 0.03
C ALA A 48 15.24 4.68 -0.82
N TYR A 49 16.52 4.94 -0.53
CA TYR A 49 17.35 5.87 -1.29
C TYR A 49 17.65 5.39 -2.72
N LYS A 50 17.40 4.11 -3.03
CA LYS A 50 17.54 3.57 -4.39
C LYS A 50 16.31 3.83 -5.26
N PHE A 51 15.22 4.35 -4.69
CA PHE A 51 14.02 4.71 -5.42
C PHE A 51 13.93 6.21 -5.65
N ALA A 52 13.41 6.60 -6.81
CA ALA A 52 12.98 7.98 -7.00
C ALA A 52 11.83 8.30 -6.02
N TYR A 53 11.88 9.48 -5.41
CA TYR A 53 10.84 9.94 -4.47
C TYR A 53 9.43 9.87 -5.08
N SER A 54 9.31 10.15 -6.38
CA SER A 54 8.04 10.04 -7.13
C SER A 54 7.47 8.62 -7.12
N ASN A 55 8.32 7.60 -7.25
CA ASN A 55 7.88 6.20 -7.27
C ASN A 55 7.39 5.76 -5.89
N VAL A 56 8.09 6.17 -4.83
CA VAL A 56 7.68 5.89 -3.44
C VAL A 56 6.35 6.57 -3.14
N LEU A 57 6.19 7.83 -3.56
CA LEU A 57 4.94 8.58 -3.38
C LEU A 57 3.79 7.93 -4.15
N LEU A 58 4.01 7.52 -5.40
CA LEU A 58 3.01 6.81 -6.21
C LEU A 58 2.59 5.50 -5.57
N LEU A 59 3.56 4.73 -5.04
CA LEU A 59 3.28 3.49 -4.34
C LEU A 59 2.43 3.72 -3.08
N PHE A 60 2.80 4.74 -2.30
CA PHE A 60 2.04 5.15 -1.12
C PHE A 60 0.61 5.57 -1.48
N LEU A 61 0.43 6.47 -2.45
CA LEU A 61 -0.88 6.98 -2.83
C LEU A 61 -1.76 5.87 -3.42
N SER A 62 -1.19 4.98 -4.22
CA SER A 62 -1.90 3.83 -4.79
C SER A 62 -2.39 2.88 -3.69
N THR A 63 -1.52 2.48 -2.78
CA THR A 63 -1.86 1.53 -1.70
C THR A 63 -2.80 2.14 -0.67
N ALA A 64 -2.59 3.41 -0.29
CA ALA A 64 -3.49 4.16 0.57
C ALA A 64 -4.87 4.35 -0.09
N GLY A 65 -4.91 4.64 -1.40
CA GLY A 65 -6.15 4.80 -2.15
C GLY A 65 -6.98 3.51 -2.20
N ILE A 66 -6.34 2.37 -2.45
CA ILE A 66 -7.00 1.06 -2.42
C ILE A 66 -7.57 0.79 -1.02
N ALA A 67 -6.79 1.03 0.03
CA ALA A 67 -7.23 0.84 1.41
C ALA A 67 -8.38 1.79 1.78
N PHE A 68 -8.34 3.03 1.31
CA PHE A 68 -9.41 4.00 1.51
C PHE A 68 -10.73 3.54 0.89
N ILE A 69 -10.70 3.05 -0.36
CA ILE A 69 -11.89 2.53 -1.05
C ILE A 69 -12.47 1.32 -0.30
N TRP A 70 -11.62 0.38 0.10
CA TRP A 70 -12.04 -0.79 0.87
C TRP A 70 -12.66 -0.39 2.21
N LEU A 71 -12.01 0.52 2.93
CA LEU A 71 -12.45 0.94 4.26
C LEU A 71 -13.75 1.76 4.19
N ASP A 72 -13.94 2.59 3.16
CA ASP A 72 -15.21 3.27 2.90
C ASP A 72 -16.34 2.27 2.62
N TYR A 73 -16.06 1.23 1.83
CA TYR A 73 -17.03 0.17 1.54
C TYR A 73 -17.45 -0.60 2.81
N PHE A 74 -16.48 -1.00 3.65
CA PHE A 74 -16.78 -1.76 4.87
C PHE A 74 -17.46 -0.91 5.95
N LEU A 75 -17.03 0.34 6.14
CA LEU A 75 -17.57 1.22 7.17
C LEU A 75 -18.83 1.98 6.72
N LYS A 76 -19.24 1.82 5.45
CA LYS A 76 -20.40 2.50 4.84
C LYS A 76 -20.39 3.99 5.13
N THR A 77 -19.22 4.62 4.98
CA THR A 77 -19.07 6.06 5.24
C THR A 77 -19.60 6.94 4.11
N ASP A 78 -20.04 6.29 3.01
CA ASP A 78 -20.63 6.86 1.81
C ASP A 78 -19.84 8.10 1.34
N PHE A 79 -18.50 7.97 1.27
CA PHE A 79 -17.69 9.04 0.70
C PHE A 79 -17.82 9.12 -0.82
N LEU A 80 -17.91 7.96 -1.47
CA LEU A 80 -17.94 7.84 -2.93
C LEU A 80 -19.36 7.84 -3.50
N LYS A 81 -20.38 7.62 -2.66
CA LYS A 81 -21.79 7.69 -3.05
C LYS A 81 -22.34 9.05 -2.65
N LYS A 82 -22.64 9.87 -3.65
CA LYS A 82 -23.44 11.10 -3.48
C LYS A 82 -24.91 10.75 -3.49
#